data_AF-A0A537QE37-F1
#
_entry.id   AF-A0A537QE37-F1
#
_cell.length_a   1.000
_cell.length_b   1.000
_cell.length_c   1.000
_cell.angle_alpha   90.00
_cell.angle_beta   90.00
_cell.angle_gamma   90.00
#
_symmetry.space_group_name_H-M   'P 1'
#
loop_
_entity.id
_entity.type
_entity.pdbx_description
1 polymer ?
#
loop_
_entity_poly.entity_id
_entity_poly.type
_entity_poly.pdbx_seq_one_letter_code
_entity_poly.pdbx_strand_id
1 'polypeptide(L)'
;ADHQWVSFIKQIGRARIEDFHPAFIAELVPTQVAFATPLVFILGAMGLYALLARNAGAPAARILINATFWTIVVYFFWHSLHARVEANWFAPVYPAFAIAAAVAAHLVRWEVRTQRAVDFCRRWAAPVGILMFALLVVQADTGLLSGYRREATVRSVGVGWRELASQIEAVRVRLGATCVLAPDYGTTGWLAFYLPRGTCVVQPTQRIRWVNMPEPDPDQLTGKVLYVDEARPLGPPLYLQNTYTRIERVAELPRKRGPLVIETYALDLLEDAKGDVIDRTPPPELQ
;
A
#
# COMPACT_ATOMS: atom_id res chain seq x y z
N ALA A 1 -0.41 24.00 -15.33
CA ALA A 1 -1.05 23.63 -14.04
C ALA A 1 -2.38 22.94 -14.34
N ASP A 2 -2.31 21.92 -15.18
CA ASP A 2 -3.43 21.61 -16.10
C ASP A 2 -4.45 20.65 -15.47
N HIS A 3 -4.12 20.14 -14.28
CA HIS A 3 -4.96 19.33 -13.42
C HIS A 3 -5.16 19.98 -12.05
N GLN A 4 -5.22 21.32 -12.01
CA GLN A 4 -5.59 22.11 -10.83
C GLN A 4 -4.71 21.84 -9.60
N TRP A 5 -3.44 21.47 -9.80
CA TRP A 5 -2.52 21.09 -8.72
C TRP A 5 -3.06 19.99 -7.79
N VAL A 6 -3.97 19.13 -8.28
CA VAL A 6 -4.68 18.13 -7.47
C VAL A 6 -3.73 17.24 -6.67
N SER A 7 -2.56 16.89 -7.22
CA SER A 7 -1.55 16.12 -6.49
C SER A 7 -1.06 16.84 -5.24
N PHE A 8 -0.78 18.15 -5.33
CA PHE A 8 -0.37 18.94 -4.16
C PHE A 8 -1.49 19.06 -3.15
N ILE A 9 -2.71 19.36 -3.61
CA ILE A 9 -3.88 19.49 -2.75
C ILE A 9 -4.14 18.18 -2.00
N LYS A 10 -4.05 17.04 -2.69
CA LYS A 10 -4.22 15.71 -2.09
C LYS A 10 -3.12 15.36 -1.10
N GLN A 11 -1.85 15.70 -1.38
CA GLN A 11 -0.74 15.41 -0.46
C GLN A 11 -0.78 16.32 0.77
N ILE A 12 -1.06 17.61 0.59
CA ILE A 12 -1.15 18.59 1.69
C ILE A 12 -2.43 18.35 2.52
N GLY A 13 -3.52 17.90 1.90
CA GLY A 13 -4.74 17.50 2.60
C GLY A 13 -4.52 16.37 3.62
N ARG A 14 -3.51 15.51 3.41
CA ARG A 14 -3.11 14.48 4.39
C ARG A 14 -2.29 15.05 5.54
N ALA A 15 -1.74 16.25 5.42
CA ALA A 15 -0.99 16.92 6.48
C ALA A 15 -1.91 17.71 7.44
N ARG A 16 -3.24 17.56 7.33
CA ARG A 16 -4.17 18.13 8.31
C ARG A 16 -3.88 17.59 9.69
N ILE A 17 -3.82 18.51 10.64
CA ILE A 17 -3.57 18.23 12.05
C ILE A 17 -4.94 18.16 12.71
N GLU A 18 -5.46 16.95 12.86
CA GLU A 18 -6.71 16.67 13.56
C GLU A 18 -6.40 15.65 14.65
N ASP A 19 -6.82 15.94 15.87
CA ASP A 19 -6.63 15.13 17.08
C ASP A 19 -5.17 14.78 17.47
N PHE A 20 -4.96 14.42 18.73
CA PHE A 20 -3.63 14.05 19.26
C PHE A 20 -3.65 12.59 19.76
N HIS A 21 -2.88 11.74 19.10
CA HIS A 21 -2.87 10.30 19.30
C HIS A 21 -1.44 9.74 19.44
N PRO A 22 -0.82 9.82 20.63
CA PRO A 22 0.55 9.35 20.85
C PRO A 22 0.70 7.83 20.72
N ALA A 23 -0.39 7.07 20.77
CA ALA A 23 -0.40 5.63 20.61
C ALA A 23 0.22 5.18 19.27
N PHE A 24 0.12 5.98 18.21
CA PHE A 24 0.71 5.65 16.91
C PHE A 24 2.24 5.67 16.92
N ILE A 25 2.89 6.43 17.82
CA ILE A 25 4.36 6.36 18.00
C ILE A 25 4.78 5.00 18.56
N ALA A 26 4.00 4.47 19.52
CA ALA A 26 4.26 3.17 20.13
C ALA A 26 4.14 2.03 19.11
N GLU A 27 3.33 2.20 18.06
CA GLU A 27 3.27 1.29 16.92
C GLU A 27 4.42 1.53 15.92
N LEU A 28 4.73 2.80 15.65
CA LEU A 28 5.70 3.18 14.62
C LEU A 28 7.11 2.68 14.93
N VAL A 29 7.62 2.94 16.14
CA VAL A 29 9.02 2.66 16.49
C VAL A 29 9.36 1.16 16.36
N PRO A 30 8.62 0.23 16.99
CA PRO A 30 8.89 -1.20 16.83
C PRO A 30 8.80 -1.66 15.38
N THR A 31 7.89 -1.08 14.60
CA THR A 31 7.73 -1.43 13.19
C THR A 31 8.95 -1.01 12.35
N GLN A 32 9.52 0.16 12.61
CA GLN A 32 10.77 0.60 11.95
C GLN A 32 11.97 -0.28 12.33
N VAL A 33 12.04 -0.76 13.59
CA VAL A 33 13.06 -1.73 14.03
C VAL A 33 12.92 -3.05 13.26
N ALA A 34 11.70 -3.55 13.12
CA ALA A 34 11.43 -4.79 12.39
C ALA A 34 11.75 -4.67 10.90
N PHE A 35 11.37 -3.55 10.25
CA PHE A 35 11.64 -3.30 8.83
C PHE A 35 13.13 -3.15 8.52
N ALA A 36 13.86 -2.45 9.37
CA ALA A 36 15.32 -2.36 9.24
C ALA A 36 16.02 -3.70 9.54
N THR A 37 15.35 -4.63 10.21
CA THR A 37 15.89 -5.75 10.99
C THR A 37 16.60 -5.28 12.27
N PRO A 38 16.41 -5.94 13.43
CA PRO A 38 16.87 -5.41 14.72
C PRO A 38 18.37 -5.11 14.79
N LEU A 39 19.21 -5.95 14.20
CA LEU A 39 20.67 -5.80 14.28
C LEU A 39 21.20 -4.69 13.37
N VAL A 40 20.62 -4.54 12.17
CA VAL A 40 20.92 -3.40 11.29
C VAL A 40 20.39 -2.11 11.90
N PHE A 41 19.24 -2.15 12.59
CA PHE A 41 18.71 -1.00 13.32
C PHE A 41 19.69 -0.50 14.38
N ILE A 42 20.23 -1.41 15.20
CA ILE A 42 21.25 -1.07 16.20
C ILE A 42 22.47 -0.42 15.53
N LEU A 43 23.01 -1.04 14.48
CA LEU A 43 24.15 -0.49 13.75
C LEU A 43 23.84 0.88 13.12
N GLY A 44 22.66 1.05 12.53
CA GLY A 44 22.21 2.30 11.91
C GLY A 44 22.09 3.43 12.93
N ALA A 45 21.48 3.16 14.08
CA ALA A 45 21.38 4.12 15.18
C ALA A 45 22.77 4.55 15.71
N MET A 46 23.67 3.58 15.90
CA MET A 46 25.06 3.85 16.27
C MET A 46 25.80 4.65 15.19
N GLY A 47 25.50 4.38 13.92
CA GLY A 47 26.06 5.06 12.77
C GLY A 47 25.67 6.52 12.70
N LEU A 48 24.38 6.81 12.84
CA LEU A 48 23.86 8.18 12.90
C LEU A 48 24.49 8.94 14.07
N TYR A 49 24.58 8.30 15.25
CA TYR A 49 25.27 8.89 16.40
C TYR A 49 26.74 9.19 16.10
N ALA A 50 27.48 8.28 15.45
CA ALA A 50 28.88 8.50 15.11
C ALA A 50 29.08 9.62 14.08
N LEU A 51 28.19 9.71 13.09
CA LEU A 51 28.19 10.77 12.07
C LEU A 51 27.89 12.15 12.68
N LEU A 52 27.01 12.22 13.68
CA LEU A 52 26.63 13.46 14.37
C LEU A 52 27.64 13.88 15.44
N ALA A 53 27.92 12.99 16.40
CA ALA A 53 28.60 13.34 17.64
C ALA A 53 30.11 13.04 17.60
N ARG A 54 30.55 12.10 16.74
CA ARG A 54 31.96 11.67 16.66
C ARG A 54 32.66 12.13 15.38
N ASN A 55 32.00 12.97 14.58
CA ASN A 55 32.55 13.54 13.35
C ASN A 55 33.12 12.50 12.37
N ALA A 56 32.60 11.26 12.38
CA ALA A 56 33.10 10.18 11.53
C ALA A 56 32.82 10.47 10.04
N GLY A 57 33.81 10.30 9.17
CA GLY A 57 33.67 10.51 7.72
C GLY A 57 33.74 11.98 7.27
N ALA A 58 33.62 12.19 5.95
CA ALA A 58 33.73 13.50 5.33
C ALA A 58 32.55 14.43 5.72
N PRO A 59 32.79 15.73 5.93
CA PRO A 59 31.75 16.69 6.33
C PRO A 59 30.48 16.66 5.48
N ALA A 60 30.64 16.67 4.15
CA ALA A 60 29.51 16.63 3.22
C ALA A 60 28.68 15.35 3.36
N ALA A 61 29.32 14.19 3.53
CA ALA A 61 28.63 12.91 3.71
C ALA A 61 27.84 12.87 5.02
N ARG A 62 28.42 13.39 6.12
CA ARG A 62 27.73 13.48 7.42
C ARG A 62 26.48 14.33 7.34
N ILE A 63 26.58 15.50 6.70
CA ILE A 63 25.46 16.44 6.54
C ILE A 63 24.38 15.79 5.67
N LEU A 64 24.75 15.22 4.52
CA LEU A 64 23.80 14.60 3.61
C LEU A 64 23.04 13.45 4.28
N ILE A 65 23.74 12.50 4.89
CA ILE A 65 23.12 11.34 5.54
C ILE A 65 22.18 11.78 6.67
N ASN A 66 22.62 12.70 7.54
CA ASN A 66 21.81 13.16 8.65
C ASN A 66 20.64 14.03 8.21
N ALA A 67 20.81 14.92 7.23
CA ALA A 67 19.73 15.74 6.70
C ALA A 67 18.65 14.85 6.07
N THR A 68 19.04 13.90 5.20
CA THR A 68 18.08 12.98 4.58
C THR A 68 17.33 12.15 5.62
N PHE A 69 18.04 11.59 6.60
CA PHE A 69 17.40 10.76 7.63
C PHE A 69 16.50 11.58 8.56
N TRP A 70 17.05 12.61 9.21
CA TRP A 70 16.34 13.34 10.27
C TRP A 70 15.22 14.22 9.75
N THR A 71 15.34 14.83 8.57
CA THR A 71 14.25 15.62 8.00
C THR A 71 12.98 14.77 7.84
N ILE A 72 13.13 13.54 7.32
CA ILE A 72 12.01 12.63 7.09
C ILE A 72 11.51 12.05 8.41
N VAL A 73 12.42 11.63 9.30
CA VAL A 73 12.06 11.04 10.61
C VAL A 73 11.34 12.05 11.49
N VAL A 74 11.83 13.28 11.60
CA VAL A 74 11.18 14.32 12.40
C VAL A 74 9.79 14.64 11.85
N TYR A 75 9.66 14.76 10.53
CA TYR A 75 8.36 15.00 9.89
C TYR A 75 7.35 13.89 10.19
N PHE A 76 7.72 12.62 9.95
CA PHE A 76 6.79 11.52 10.17
C PHE A 76 6.58 11.16 11.63
N PHE A 77 7.54 11.44 12.51
CA PHE A 77 7.35 11.32 13.96
C PHE A 77 6.38 12.39 14.47
N TRP A 78 6.47 13.62 13.98
CA TRP A 78 5.47 14.65 14.27
C TRP A 78 4.10 14.25 13.68
N HIS A 79 4.07 13.84 12.43
CA HIS A 79 2.83 13.48 11.76
C HIS A 79 2.14 12.27 12.40
N SER A 80 2.91 11.32 12.96
CA SER A 80 2.35 10.17 13.68
C SER A 80 1.63 10.55 14.97
N LEU A 81 1.82 11.76 15.51
CA LEU A 81 1.02 12.27 16.62
C LEU A 81 -0.42 12.60 16.22
N HIS A 82 -0.72 12.70 14.92
CA HIS A 82 -2.00 13.16 14.40
C HIS A 82 -2.68 12.12 13.50
N ALA A 83 -1.90 11.33 12.76
CA ALA A 83 -2.43 10.31 11.88
C ALA A 83 -1.55 9.06 11.90
N ARG A 84 -2.15 7.89 11.67
CA ARG A 84 -1.38 6.65 11.55
C ARG A 84 -0.45 6.72 10.34
N VAL A 85 0.85 6.59 10.58
CA VAL A 85 1.89 6.55 9.54
C VAL A 85 2.22 5.09 9.25
N GLU A 86 1.95 4.66 8.02
CA GLU A 86 2.30 3.31 7.57
C GLU A 86 3.83 3.16 7.47
N ALA A 87 4.34 2.00 7.84
CA ALA A 87 5.78 1.81 7.99
C ALA A 87 6.58 1.98 6.69
N ASN A 88 5.97 1.68 5.56
CA ASN A 88 6.56 1.87 4.23
C ASN A 88 6.77 3.35 3.87
N TRP A 89 6.14 4.30 4.57
CA TRP A 89 6.36 5.74 4.32
C TRP A 89 7.79 6.16 4.67
N PHE A 90 8.47 5.42 5.55
CA PHE A 90 9.88 5.60 5.88
C PHE A 90 10.82 4.98 4.84
N ALA A 91 10.32 4.34 3.77
CA ALA A 91 11.17 3.73 2.74
C ALA A 91 12.36 4.60 2.28
N PRO A 92 12.20 5.93 2.08
CA PRO A 92 13.31 6.80 1.65
C PRO A 92 14.46 6.95 2.66
N VAL A 93 14.28 6.65 3.96
CA VAL A 93 15.37 6.81 4.94
C VAL A 93 16.32 5.62 4.97
N TYR A 94 15.87 4.43 4.55
CA TYR A 94 16.66 3.20 4.68
C TYR A 94 17.99 3.21 3.92
N PRO A 95 18.13 3.80 2.72
CA PRO A 95 19.44 3.91 2.07
C PRO A 95 20.46 4.69 2.92
N ALA A 96 20.09 5.86 3.43
CA ALA A 96 20.95 6.66 4.30
C ALA A 96 21.25 5.93 5.61
N PHE A 97 20.25 5.25 6.17
CA PHE A 97 20.37 4.47 7.39
C PHE A 97 21.29 3.25 7.25
N ALA A 98 21.24 2.55 6.12
CA ALA A 98 22.12 1.43 5.80
C ALA A 98 23.58 1.89 5.65
N ILE A 99 23.80 3.06 5.04
CA ILE A 99 25.14 3.67 4.98
C ILE A 99 25.62 3.99 6.40
N ALA A 100 24.78 4.61 7.24
CA ALA A 100 25.12 4.87 8.63
C ALA A 100 25.49 3.57 9.39
N ALA A 101 24.72 2.49 9.18
CA ALA A 101 25.02 1.18 9.76
C ALA A 101 26.40 0.66 9.34
N ALA A 102 26.76 0.81 8.06
CA ALA A 102 28.09 0.44 7.56
C ALA A 102 29.20 1.30 8.19
N VAL A 103 28.98 2.60 8.39
CA VAL A 103 29.93 3.48 9.09
C VAL A 103 30.19 2.97 10.50
N ALA A 104 29.16 2.63 11.27
CA ALA A 104 29.32 2.07 12.61
C ALA A 104 30.07 0.73 12.60
N ALA A 105 29.76 -0.14 11.64
CA ALA A 105 30.31 -1.49 11.57
C ALA A 105 31.78 -1.55 11.08
N HIS A 106 32.23 -0.56 10.31
CA HIS A 106 33.51 -0.65 9.58
C HIS A 106 34.46 0.53 9.76
N LEU A 107 33.95 1.75 10.01
CA LEU A 107 34.79 2.96 10.00
C LEU A 107 35.07 3.52 11.39
N VAL A 108 34.22 3.21 12.36
CA VAL A 108 34.31 3.78 13.72
C VAL A 108 35.00 2.80 14.64
N ARG A 109 35.99 3.30 15.41
CA ARG A 109 36.57 2.57 16.53
C ARG A 109 35.75 2.83 17.79
N TRP A 110 35.20 1.77 18.35
CA TRP A 110 34.38 1.81 19.57
C TRP A 110 35.19 1.36 20.79
N GLU A 111 34.72 1.73 21.98
CA GLU A 111 35.23 1.17 23.23
C GLU A 111 35.00 -0.35 23.27
N VAL A 112 35.81 -1.07 24.06
CA VAL A 112 35.84 -2.55 24.07
C VAL A 112 34.44 -3.18 24.23
N ARG A 113 33.60 -2.65 25.13
CA ARG A 113 32.24 -3.18 25.36
C ARG A 113 31.34 -2.96 24.15
N THR A 114 31.35 -1.75 23.61
CA THR A 114 30.55 -1.35 22.44
C THR A 114 31.02 -2.06 21.17
N GLN A 115 32.33 -2.28 21.01
CA GLN A 115 32.90 -3.02 19.89
C GLN A 115 32.37 -4.45 19.86
N ARG A 116 32.27 -5.14 21.00
CA ARG A 116 31.68 -6.49 21.07
C ARG A 116 30.23 -6.51 20.58
N ALA A 117 29.44 -5.49 20.91
CA ALA A 117 28.07 -5.38 20.43
C ALA A 117 28.02 -5.13 18.90
N VAL A 118 28.89 -4.28 18.38
CA VAL A 118 29.04 -4.04 16.93
C VAL A 118 29.45 -5.31 16.20
N ASP A 119 30.44 -6.04 16.70
CA ASP A 119 30.92 -7.28 16.10
C ASP A 119 29.83 -8.35 16.09
N PHE A 120 29.05 -8.46 17.18
CA PHE A 120 27.88 -9.32 17.25
C PHE A 120 26.83 -8.93 16.21
N CYS A 121 26.42 -7.66 16.18
CA CYS A 121 25.43 -7.18 15.22
C CYS A 121 25.90 -7.39 13.78
N ARG A 122 27.14 -7.05 13.46
CA ARG A 122 27.74 -7.23 12.13
C ARG A 122 27.76 -8.69 11.71
N ARG A 123 28.11 -9.61 12.61
CA ARG A 123 28.16 -11.05 12.32
C ARG A 123 26.78 -11.63 12.03
N TRP A 124 25.75 -11.15 12.72
CA TRP A 124 24.42 -11.74 12.68
C TRP A 124 23.39 -10.94 11.86
N ALA A 125 23.70 -9.71 11.44
CA ALA A 125 22.77 -8.85 10.70
C ALA A 125 22.23 -9.50 9.43
N ALA A 126 23.12 -10.01 8.57
CA ALA A 126 22.71 -10.67 7.33
C ALA A 126 21.95 -11.99 7.58
N PRO A 127 22.46 -12.94 8.42
CA PRO A 127 21.70 -14.16 8.74
C PRO A 127 20.30 -13.89 9.31
N VAL A 128 20.17 -12.95 10.25
CA VAL A 128 18.87 -12.58 10.84
C VAL A 128 17.97 -11.94 9.82
N GLY A 129 18.47 -11.02 8.99
CA GLY A 129 17.69 -10.38 7.94
C GLY A 129 17.19 -11.38 6.88
N ILE A 130 18.04 -12.31 6.45
CA ILE A 130 17.67 -13.38 5.52
C ILE A 130 16.60 -14.28 6.13
N LEU A 131 16.77 -14.68 7.40
CA LEU A 131 15.77 -15.49 8.09
C LEU A 131 14.43 -14.75 8.21
N MET A 132 14.43 -13.49 8.63
CA MET A 132 13.22 -12.67 8.71
C MET A 132 12.54 -12.53 7.35
N PHE A 133 13.31 -12.31 6.28
CA PHE A 133 12.78 -12.23 4.92
C PHE A 133 12.16 -13.56 4.46
N ALA A 134 12.84 -14.69 4.70
CA ALA A 134 12.30 -16.00 4.38
C ALA A 134 11.00 -16.28 5.16
N LEU A 135 10.94 -15.94 6.45
CA LEU A 135 9.72 -16.04 7.24
C LEU A 135 8.59 -15.14 6.72
N LEU A 136 8.92 -13.93 6.26
CA LEU A 136 7.97 -13.03 5.63
C LEU A 136 7.39 -13.62 4.34
N VAL A 137 8.23 -14.20 3.47
CA VAL A 137 7.79 -14.86 2.22
C VAL A 137 6.88 -16.05 2.54
N VAL A 138 7.30 -16.92 3.46
CA VAL A 138 6.48 -18.06 3.92
C VAL A 138 5.14 -17.57 4.46
N GLN A 139 5.13 -16.51 5.28
CA GLN A 139 3.91 -15.93 5.82
C GLN A 139 3.01 -15.33 4.74
N ALA A 140 3.57 -14.59 3.79
CA ALA A 140 2.82 -13.95 2.72
C ALA A 140 2.10 -15.00 1.86
N ASP A 141 2.83 -16.05 1.47
CA ASP A 141 2.33 -17.09 0.56
C ASP A 141 1.37 -18.06 1.25
N THR A 142 1.68 -18.47 2.48
CA THR A 142 0.94 -19.54 3.16
C THR A 142 -0.04 -19.04 4.22
N GLY A 143 0.28 -17.94 4.90
CA GLY A 143 -0.42 -17.53 6.12
C GLY A 143 -0.19 -18.43 7.33
N LEU A 144 0.77 -19.35 7.26
CA LEU A 144 1.01 -20.36 8.30
C LEU A 144 1.41 -19.73 9.64
N LEU A 145 2.26 -18.70 9.64
CA LEU A 145 2.75 -18.07 10.86
C LEU A 145 1.66 -17.26 11.59
N SER A 146 0.61 -16.81 10.89
CA SER A 146 -0.56 -16.17 11.49
C SER A 146 -1.70 -17.13 11.83
N GLY A 147 -1.51 -18.45 11.62
CA GLY A 147 -2.57 -19.44 11.77
C GLY A 147 -3.76 -19.14 10.86
N TYR A 148 -3.49 -18.68 9.63
CA TYR A 148 -4.51 -18.28 8.67
C TYR A 148 -5.43 -17.15 9.15
N ARG A 149 -4.94 -16.23 10.00
CA ARG A 149 -5.68 -15.00 10.34
C ARG A 149 -5.39 -13.88 9.33
N ARG A 150 -6.35 -12.96 9.16
CA ARG A 150 -6.21 -11.76 8.32
C ARG A 150 -5.12 -10.86 8.89
N GLU A 151 -4.17 -10.45 8.04
CA GLU A 151 -3.06 -9.56 8.40
C GLU A 151 -2.61 -8.73 7.18
N ALA A 152 -1.75 -7.74 7.40
CA ALA A 152 -1.47 -6.66 6.46
C ALA A 152 -0.84 -7.12 5.12
N THR A 153 -0.10 -8.24 5.09
CA THR A 153 0.55 -8.73 3.86
C THR A 153 -0.45 -9.19 2.81
N VAL A 154 -1.63 -9.69 3.25
CA VAL A 154 -2.69 -10.21 2.37
C VAL A 154 -3.21 -9.15 1.40
N ARG A 155 -3.30 -7.90 1.88
CA ARG A 155 -3.70 -6.75 1.06
C ARG A 155 -2.54 -6.25 0.20
N SER A 156 -1.33 -6.23 0.75
CA SER A 156 -0.15 -5.63 0.13
C SER A 156 0.38 -6.42 -1.06
N VAL A 157 0.33 -7.74 -1.01
CA VAL A 157 0.85 -8.63 -2.08
C VAL A 157 -0.25 -9.01 -3.09
N GLY A 158 -1.52 -8.75 -2.76
CA GLY A 158 -2.62 -9.10 -3.63
C GLY A 158 -2.90 -10.60 -3.68
N VAL A 159 -2.82 -11.28 -2.53
CA VAL A 159 -3.07 -12.73 -2.45
C VAL A 159 -4.50 -13.06 -2.91
N GLY A 160 -4.61 -14.11 -3.74
CA GLY A 160 -5.87 -14.65 -4.24
C GLY A 160 -6.50 -13.89 -5.40
N TRP A 161 -5.90 -12.79 -5.88
CA TRP A 161 -6.47 -12.00 -6.98
C TRP A 161 -6.42 -12.72 -8.32
N ARG A 162 -5.39 -13.53 -8.58
CA ARG A 162 -5.28 -14.26 -9.84
C ARG A 162 -6.43 -15.24 -10.02
N GLU A 163 -6.74 -16.02 -8.98
CA GLU A 163 -7.83 -16.99 -8.95
C GLU A 163 -9.19 -16.31 -8.91
N LEU A 164 -9.32 -15.19 -8.19
CA LEU A 164 -10.55 -14.41 -8.16
C LEU A 164 -10.85 -13.79 -9.53
N ALA A 165 -9.84 -13.19 -10.18
CA ALA A 165 -9.99 -12.56 -11.49
C ALA A 165 -10.38 -13.56 -12.58
N SER A 166 -9.84 -14.79 -12.55
CA SER A 166 -10.25 -15.83 -13.51
C SER A 166 -11.72 -16.26 -13.34
N GLN A 167 -12.20 -16.32 -12.10
CA GLN A 167 -13.62 -16.57 -11.81
C GLN A 167 -14.51 -15.39 -12.22
N ILE A 168 -14.08 -14.16 -11.96
CA ILE A 168 -14.78 -12.95 -12.42
C ILE A 168 -14.86 -12.93 -13.94
N GLU A 169 -13.77 -13.23 -14.64
CA GLU A 169 -13.74 -13.30 -16.09
C GLU A 169 -14.71 -14.35 -16.64
N ALA A 170 -14.77 -15.53 -16.02
CA ALA A 170 -15.72 -16.57 -16.40
C ALA A 170 -17.17 -16.08 -16.26
N VAL A 171 -17.49 -15.33 -15.20
CA VAL A 171 -18.83 -14.72 -15.02
C VAL A 171 -19.07 -13.63 -16.06
N ARG A 172 -18.09 -12.75 -16.30
CA ARG A 172 -18.17 -11.66 -17.28
C ARG A 172 -18.48 -12.20 -18.68
N VAL A 173 -17.73 -13.20 -19.15
CA VAL A 173 -17.91 -13.84 -20.45
C VAL A 173 -19.26 -14.54 -20.54
N ARG A 174 -19.65 -15.30 -19.51
CA ARG A 174 -20.94 -16.01 -19.46
C ARG A 174 -22.13 -15.07 -19.60
N LEU A 175 -22.06 -13.89 -18.98
CA LEU A 175 -23.15 -12.90 -19.01
C LEU A 175 -23.04 -11.92 -20.18
N GLY A 176 -21.96 -11.98 -20.96
CA GLY A 176 -21.71 -11.05 -22.06
C GLY A 176 -21.46 -9.62 -21.59
N ALA A 177 -20.90 -9.42 -20.39
CA ALA A 177 -20.62 -8.09 -19.87
C ALA A 177 -19.42 -7.44 -20.59
N THR A 178 -19.63 -6.25 -21.12
CA THR A 178 -18.68 -5.50 -21.96
C THR A 178 -17.58 -4.82 -21.14
N CYS A 179 -17.89 -4.46 -19.89
CA CYS A 179 -16.94 -3.82 -18.98
C CYS A 179 -17.10 -4.31 -17.53
N VAL A 180 -16.03 -4.17 -16.76
CA VAL A 180 -16.00 -4.43 -15.31
C VAL A 180 -15.85 -3.11 -14.56
N LEU A 181 -16.80 -2.81 -13.68
CA LEU A 181 -16.76 -1.63 -12.82
C LEU A 181 -16.28 -2.02 -11.42
N ALA A 182 -15.45 -1.17 -10.82
CA ALA A 182 -14.98 -1.34 -9.45
C ALA A 182 -14.99 0.00 -8.69
N PRO A 183 -15.28 0.01 -7.38
CA PRO A 183 -15.49 1.26 -6.64
C PRO A 183 -14.22 2.05 -6.35
N ASP A 184 -13.09 1.35 -6.26
CA ASP A 184 -11.86 1.91 -5.71
C ASP A 184 -10.63 1.56 -6.56
N TYR A 185 -9.58 2.35 -6.36
CA TYR A 185 -8.32 2.23 -7.07
C TYR A 185 -7.65 0.87 -6.91
N GLY A 186 -7.71 0.27 -5.73
CA GLY A 186 -7.08 -1.01 -5.45
C GLY A 186 -7.77 -2.14 -6.21
N THR A 187 -9.09 -2.27 -6.07
CA THR A 187 -9.88 -3.28 -6.79
C THR A 187 -9.75 -3.11 -8.30
N THR A 188 -9.87 -1.88 -8.79
CA THR A 188 -9.71 -1.57 -10.23
C THR A 188 -8.31 -1.95 -10.73
N GLY A 189 -7.26 -1.61 -9.98
CA GLY A 189 -5.88 -1.91 -10.34
C GLY A 189 -5.60 -3.42 -10.41
N TRP A 190 -6.10 -4.20 -9.45
CA TRP A 190 -5.94 -5.65 -9.46
C TRP A 190 -6.68 -6.31 -10.62
N LEU A 191 -7.92 -5.88 -10.88
CA LEU A 191 -8.71 -6.41 -11.99
C LEU A 191 -8.09 -6.05 -13.34
N ALA A 192 -7.64 -4.80 -13.52
CA ALA A 192 -6.96 -4.37 -14.74
C ALA A 192 -5.65 -5.14 -14.97
N PHE A 193 -4.97 -5.57 -13.91
CA PHE A 193 -3.73 -6.35 -13.99
C PHE A 193 -3.98 -7.84 -14.31
N TYR A 194 -4.97 -8.46 -13.66
CA TYR A 194 -5.18 -9.92 -13.73
C TYR A 194 -6.24 -10.38 -14.74
N LEU A 195 -7.17 -9.52 -15.15
CA LEU A 195 -8.10 -9.84 -16.24
C LEU A 195 -7.36 -9.90 -17.59
N PRO A 196 -7.92 -10.59 -18.60
CA PRO A 196 -7.32 -10.62 -19.93
C PRO A 196 -6.99 -9.22 -20.46
N ARG A 197 -5.88 -9.10 -21.18
CA ARG A 197 -5.48 -7.82 -21.80
C ARG A 197 -6.58 -7.35 -22.76
N GLY A 198 -6.93 -6.08 -22.66
CA GLY A 198 -8.00 -5.47 -23.46
C GLY A 198 -9.39 -5.52 -22.82
N THR A 199 -9.56 -6.21 -21.69
CA THR A 199 -10.80 -6.13 -20.91
C THR A 199 -11.01 -4.70 -20.40
N CYS A 200 -12.20 -4.14 -20.63
CA CYS A 200 -12.58 -2.85 -20.05
C CYS A 200 -12.73 -2.99 -18.52
N VAL A 201 -11.93 -2.23 -17.77
CA VAL A 201 -11.96 -2.18 -16.30
C VAL A 201 -11.94 -0.72 -15.88
N VAL A 202 -12.96 -0.28 -15.14
CA VAL A 202 -13.19 1.14 -14.90
C VAL A 202 -13.55 1.40 -13.44
N GLN A 203 -12.86 2.38 -12.85
CA GLN A 203 -13.35 3.05 -11.64
C GLN A 203 -14.25 4.22 -12.08
N PRO A 204 -15.58 4.17 -11.84
CA PRO A 204 -16.48 5.21 -12.33
C PRO A 204 -16.30 6.53 -11.59
N THR A 205 -15.87 6.49 -10.32
CA THR A 205 -15.64 7.66 -9.46
C THR A 205 -14.16 8.03 -9.38
N GLN A 206 -13.87 9.23 -8.85
CA GLN A 206 -12.51 9.74 -8.64
C GLN A 206 -11.65 9.69 -9.91
N ARG A 207 -12.25 10.07 -11.05
CA ARG A 207 -11.65 9.94 -12.40
C ARG A 207 -10.34 10.66 -12.58
N ILE A 208 -10.05 11.67 -11.75
CA ILE A 208 -8.75 12.35 -11.72
C ILE A 208 -7.57 11.38 -11.57
N ARG A 209 -7.75 10.21 -10.95
CA ARG A 209 -6.69 9.18 -10.79
C ARG A 209 -6.30 8.52 -12.11
N TRP A 210 -7.16 8.59 -13.11
CA TRP A 210 -7.09 7.81 -14.35
C TRP A 210 -6.88 8.69 -15.59
N VAL A 211 -6.67 10.01 -15.43
CA VAL A 211 -6.54 10.98 -16.55
C VAL A 211 -5.34 10.69 -17.46
N ASN A 212 -4.33 9.99 -16.97
CA ASN A 212 -3.17 9.56 -17.76
C ASN A 212 -3.40 8.20 -18.46
N MET A 213 -4.63 7.68 -18.43
CA MET A 213 -5.04 6.49 -19.17
C MET A 213 -6.13 6.85 -20.18
N PRO A 214 -6.23 6.12 -21.30
CA PRO A 214 -7.35 6.25 -22.22
C PRO A 214 -8.67 6.07 -21.48
N GLU A 215 -9.67 6.91 -21.78
CA GLU A 215 -11.04 6.63 -21.34
C GLU A 215 -11.57 5.38 -22.06
N PRO A 216 -12.40 4.57 -21.37
CA PRO A 216 -13.10 3.46 -22.01
C PRO A 216 -14.02 3.99 -23.12
N ASP A 217 -14.25 3.18 -24.15
CA ASP A 217 -15.21 3.50 -25.20
C ASP A 217 -16.62 3.60 -24.56
N PRO A 218 -17.37 4.70 -24.78
CA PRO A 218 -18.73 4.85 -24.26
C PRO A 218 -19.63 3.65 -24.54
N ASP A 219 -19.48 3.00 -25.70
CA ASP A 219 -20.29 1.84 -26.08
C ASP A 219 -20.03 0.62 -25.19
N GLN A 220 -18.84 0.53 -24.56
CA GLN A 220 -18.54 -0.53 -23.60
C GLN A 220 -19.25 -0.33 -22.25
N LEU A 221 -19.73 0.89 -21.97
CA LEU A 221 -20.36 1.25 -20.70
C LEU A 221 -21.90 1.30 -20.77
N THR A 222 -22.47 1.38 -21.97
CA THR A 222 -23.94 1.43 -22.17
C THR A 222 -24.60 0.05 -22.19
N GLY A 223 -23.82 -1.00 -22.48
CA GLY A 223 -24.28 -2.39 -22.46
C GLY A 223 -24.37 -3.00 -21.07
N LYS A 224 -24.33 -4.33 -21.01
CA LYS A 224 -24.25 -5.06 -19.73
C LYS A 224 -22.88 -4.84 -19.11
N VAL A 225 -22.84 -4.38 -17.86
CA VAL A 225 -21.57 -4.21 -17.13
C VAL A 225 -21.58 -5.02 -15.85
N LEU A 226 -20.41 -5.48 -15.44
CA LEU A 226 -20.23 -6.27 -14.23
C LEU A 226 -19.60 -5.41 -13.15
N TYR A 227 -20.33 -5.11 -12.09
CA TYR A 227 -19.80 -4.42 -10.92
C TYR A 227 -19.21 -5.41 -9.93
N VAL A 228 -17.99 -5.14 -9.48
CA VAL A 228 -17.21 -5.99 -8.56
C VAL A 228 -16.80 -5.17 -7.34
N ASP A 229 -17.29 -5.58 -6.17
CA ASP A 229 -16.98 -4.95 -4.87
C ASP A 229 -16.97 -6.01 -3.77
N GLU A 230 -16.39 -5.69 -2.62
CA GLU A 230 -16.51 -6.53 -1.43
C GLU A 230 -18.01 -6.66 -1.07
N ALA A 231 -18.45 -7.87 -0.75
CA ALA A 231 -19.85 -8.16 -0.43
C ALA A 231 -20.24 -7.43 0.86
N ARG A 232 -21.16 -6.46 0.74
CA ARG A 232 -21.67 -5.67 1.87
C ARG A 232 -23.06 -6.13 2.29
N PRO A 233 -23.39 -6.12 3.59
CA PRO A 233 -24.75 -6.41 4.06
C PRO A 233 -25.81 -5.46 3.48
N LEU A 234 -25.43 -4.22 3.20
CA LEU A 234 -26.33 -3.16 2.72
C LEU A 234 -26.59 -3.21 1.20
N GLY A 235 -26.03 -4.19 0.48
CA GLY A 235 -26.18 -4.31 -0.96
C GLY A 235 -25.33 -3.29 -1.77
N PRO A 236 -25.61 -3.13 -3.07
CA PRO A 236 -24.85 -2.24 -3.95
C PRO A 236 -25.00 -0.76 -3.55
N PRO A 237 -23.96 0.08 -3.72
CA PRO A 237 -24.01 1.50 -3.37
C PRO A 237 -25.17 2.26 -4.02
N LEU A 238 -25.72 3.25 -3.32
CA LEU A 238 -26.85 4.06 -3.78
C LEU A 238 -26.60 4.73 -5.14
N TYR A 239 -25.37 5.16 -5.43
CA TYR A 239 -25.07 5.80 -6.72
C TYR A 239 -25.34 4.84 -7.89
N LEU A 240 -25.09 3.54 -7.76
CA LEU A 240 -25.41 2.56 -8.81
C LEU A 240 -26.93 2.47 -9.03
N GLN A 241 -27.74 2.55 -7.97
CA GLN A 241 -29.20 2.52 -8.08
C GLN A 241 -29.74 3.77 -8.82
N ASN A 242 -29.03 4.89 -8.69
CA ASN A 242 -29.33 6.12 -9.42
C ASN A 242 -28.86 6.08 -10.88
N THR A 243 -27.76 5.37 -11.17
CA THR A 243 -27.17 5.26 -12.51
C THR A 243 -27.79 4.16 -13.37
N TYR A 244 -28.25 3.05 -12.78
CA TYR A 244 -28.76 1.88 -13.49
C TYR A 244 -30.21 1.58 -13.14
N THR A 245 -30.94 1.02 -14.10
CA THR A 245 -32.34 0.63 -13.89
C THR A 245 -32.45 -0.78 -13.33
N ARG A 246 -31.55 -1.68 -13.75
CA ARG A 246 -31.52 -3.06 -13.28
C ARG A 246 -30.17 -3.40 -12.67
N ILE A 247 -30.22 -3.96 -11.47
CA ILE A 247 -29.06 -4.44 -10.72
C ILE A 247 -29.40 -5.82 -10.19
N GLU A 248 -28.63 -6.83 -10.58
CA GLU A 248 -28.85 -8.21 -10.19
C GLU A 248 -27.56 -8.84 -9.67
N ARG A 249 -27.59 -9.36 -8.43
CA ARG A 249 -26.48 -10.16 -7.90
C ARG A 249 -26.39 -11.48 -8.65
N VAL A 250 -25.31 -11.69 -9.38
CA VAL A 250 -25.11 -12.88 -10.24
C VAL A 250 -24.10 -13.89 -9.69
N ALA A 251 -23.23 -13.45 -8.77
CA ALA A 251 -22.32 -14.35 -8.05
C ALA A 251 -21.77 -13.71 -6.77
N GLU A 252 -21.30 -14.57 -5.87
CA GLU A 252 -20.41 -14.19 -4.77
C GLU A 252 -19.17 -15.09 -4.81
N LEU A 253 -17.99 -14.47 -4.85
CA LEU A 253 -16.73 -15.15 -5.07
C LEU A 253 -15.78 -14.88 -3.89
N PRO A 254 -15.35 -15.92 -3.16
CA PRO A 254 -14.40 -15.75 -2.07
C PRO A 254 -12.97 -15.52 -2.59
N ARG A 255 -12.32 -14.44 -2.14
CA ARG A 255 -10.88 -14.23 -2.26
C ARG A 255 -10.17 -15.00 -1.17
N LYS A 256 -9.29 -15.95 -1.54
CA LYS A 256 -8.70 -16.89 -0.58
C LYS A 256 -7.17 -16.84 -0.53
N ARG A 257 -6.62 -17.22 0.62
CA ARG A 257 -5.22 -17.66 0.81
C ARG A 257 -5.25 -19.08 1.39
N GLY A 258 -5.04 -20.08 0.55
CA GLY A 258 -5.25 -21.49 0.94
C GLY A 258 -6.67 -21.70 1.51
N PRO A 259 -6.83 -22.22 2.75
CA PRO A 259 -8.14 -22.42 3.36
C PRO A 259 -8.80 -21.13 3.88
N LEU A 260 -8.05 -20.04 4.04
CA LEU A 260 -8.56 -18.76 4.55
C LEU A 260 -9.38 -18.04 3.50
N VAL A 261 -10.64 -17.70 3.82
CA VAL A 261 -11.37 -16.65 3.11
C VAL A 261 -10.93 -15.30 3.67
N ILE A 262 -10.35 -14.48 2.80
CA ILE A 262 -9.88 -13.14 3.13
C ILE A 262 -11.06 -12.17 3.14
N GLU A 263 -11.78 -12.16 2.02
CA GLU A 263 -12.90 -11.29 1.67
C GLU A 263 -13.80 -12.07 0.70
N THR A 264 -15.09 -11.73 0.65
CA THR A 264 -16.01 -12.22 -0.38
C THR A 264 -16.36 -11.06 -1.29
N TYR A 265 -16.25 -11.25 -2.60
CA TYR A 265 -16.61 -10.26 -3.59
C TYR A 265 -17.98 -10.57 -4.17
N ALA A 266 -18.84 -9.55 -4.16
CA ALA A 266 -20.12 -9.54 -4.83
C ALA A 266 -19.93 -9.13 -6.31
N LEU A 267 -20.59 -9.87 -7.19
CA LEU A 267 -20.68 -9.56 -8.61
C LEU A 267 -22.12 -9.19 -8.93
N ASP A 268 -22.33 -7.92 -9.27
CA ASP A 268 -23.62 -7.36 -9.61
C ASP A 268 -23.65 -7.05 -11.12
N LEU A 269 -24.55 -7.67 -11.86
CA LEU A 269 -24.83 -7.35 -13.26
C LEU A 269 -25.67 -6.07 -13.29
N LEU A 270 -25.18 -5.05 -13.99
CA LEU A 270 -25.87 -3.79 -14.19
C LEU A 270 -26.32 -3.67 -15.65
N GLU A 271 -27.57 -3.27 -15.85
CA GLU A 271 -28.16 -3.05 -17.18
C GLU A 271 -28.94 -1.72 -17.20
N ASP A 272 -29.15 -1.21 -18.41
CA ASP A 272 -29.95 0.00 -18.69
C ASP A 272 -29.47 1.23 -17.91
N ALA A 273 -28.26 1.70 -18.25
CA ALA A 273 -27.71 2.94 -17.73
C ALA A 273 -28.64 4.13 -18.06
N LYS A 274 -29.02 4.88 -17.03
CA LYS A 274 -29.93 6.04 -17.11
C LYS A 274 -29.26 7.32 -17.63
N GLY A 275 -27.93 7.29 -17.77
CA GLY A 275 -27.10 8.43 -18.18
C GLY A 275 -25.62 8.07 -18.13
N ASP A 276 -24.77 9.09 -17.96
CA ASP A 276 -23.31 8.90 -17.89
C ASP A 276 -22.91 8.01 -16.70
N VAL A 277 -22.18 6.93 -17.01
CA VAL A 277 -21.64 5.98 -16.02
C VAL A 277 -20.42 6.55 -15.29
N ILE A 278 -19.67 7.42 -15.97
CA ILE A 278 -18.45 8.03 -15.45
C ILE A 278 -18.80 9.31 -14.69
N ASP A 279 -18.41 9.35 -13.42
CA ASP A 279 -18.51 10.56 -12.61
C ASP A 279 -17.40 11.54 -12.98
N ARG A 280 -17.78 12.60 -13.70
CA ARG A 280 -16.89 13.68 -14.12
C ARG A 280 -16.79 14.83 -13.12
N THR A 281 -17.37 14.68 -11.92
CA THR A 281 -17.25 15.71 -10.90
C THR A 281 -15.79 15.90 -10.48
N PRO A 282 -15.37 17.14 -10.15
CA PRO A 282 -14.06 17.38 -9.62
C PRO A 282 -13.82 16.53 -8.36
N PRO A 283 -12.60 16.04 -8.13
CA PRO A 283 -12.25 15.32 -6.91
C PRO A 283 -12.72 16.09 -5.67
N PRO A 284 -13.25 15.41 -4.63
CA PRO A 284 -13.70 16.06 -3.40
C PRO A 284 -12.63 16.95 -2.75
N GLU A 285 -11.36 16.64 -2.99
CA GLU A 285 -10.23 17.46 -2.54
C GLU A 285 -10.21 18.89 -3.11
N LEU A 286 -10.98 19.18 -4.16
CA LEU A 286 -11.13 20.51 -4.76
C LEU A 286 -12.37 21.29 -4.29
N GLN A 287 -13.19 20.70 -3.40
CA GLN A 287 -14.36 21.34 -2.78
C GLN A 287 -14.00 21.86 -1.39
#